data_AF-A0A3S2LP26-F1
#
_entry.id   AF-A0A3S2LP26-F1
#
_cell.length_a   1.000
_cell.length_b   1.000
_cell.length_c   1.000
_cell.angle_alpha   90.00
_cell.angle_beta   90.00
_cell.angle_gamma   90.00
#
_symmetry.space_group_name_H-M   'P 1'
#
loop_
_entity.id
_entity.type
_entity.pdbx_description
1 polymer ?
#
loop_
_entity_poly.entity_id
_entity_poly.type
_entity_poly.pdbx_seq_one_letter_code
_entity_poly.pdbx_strand_id
1 'polypeptide(L)'
;MMDKALSDRKVKSVVICGHNGKFCGGADIREFSSPLTGPLLIPVIQGVESAAKPVVAAIEGVALGGGLELALGCHYRIANSKARLGLPEVHLGLLPGAGGSQRLPRLIGVPAALDLITTGRHVTAAEALQLGLVDRVTDRNTVDEAVKFALSVADQSPQSRRISTFPCPRHPDLDALFEDVMQRVRQRARGALAPVACVRAVRAAATLPFPQGMERERELMATLFTSGQARAQQYHFFAQRAVGRWSMPSGARWDKTKPVAVHKAMVIGLGTMGRGIAVALVQAGVSVVAMETNEKQLTDAKQAISSMLERGAKRRGVAPALDKIRYSSDHSRRSRSALTGGP
;
A
#
# COMPACT_ATOMS: atom_id res chain seq x y z
N MET A 1 -16.11 -17.35 15.64
CA MET A 1 -16.09 -18.16 14.39
C MET A 1 -14.83 -19.01 14.31
N MET A 2 -13.65 -18.42 14.49
CA MET A 2 -12.38 -19.15 14.49
C MET A 2 -12.37 -20.31 15.49
N ASP A 3 -12.75 -20.08 16.74
CA ASP A 3 -12.78 -21.14 17.78
C ASP A 3 -13.69 -22.32 17.40
N LYS A 4 -14.83 -22.04 16.75
CA LYS A 4 -15.74 -23.06 16.22
C LYS A 4 -15.08 -23.89 15.12
N ALA A 5 -14.38 -23.25 14.19
CA ALA A 5 -13.65 -23.94 13.13
C ALA A 5 -12.46 -24.76 13.67
N LEU A 6 -11.76 -24.26 14.68
CA LEU A 6 -10.62 -24.95 15.29
C LEU A 6 -11.05 -26.15 16.14
N SER A 7 -12.20 -26.06 16.82
CA SER A 7 -12.75 -27.17 17.63
C SER A 7 -13.44 -28.27 16.81
N ASP A 8 -14.01 -27.95 15.64
CA ASP A 8 -14.70 -28.94 14.80
C ASP A 8 -13.71 -29.88 14.09
N ARG A 9 -13.73 -31.19 14.42
CA ARG A 9 -12.85 -32.20 13.82
C ARG A 9 -13.04 -32.39 12.31
N LYS A 10 -14.20 -32.02 11.75
CA LYS A 10 -14.46 -32.09 10.30
C LYS A 10 -13.74 -30.98 9.53
N VAL A 11 -13.46 -29.85 10.17
CA VAL A 11 -12.67 -28.77 9.58
C VAL A 11 -11.20 -29.12 9.66
N LYS A 12 -10.51 -29.15 8.51
CA LYS A 12 -9.07 -29.48 8.43
C LYS A 12 -8.19 -28.25 8.26
N SER A 13 -8.68 -27.23 7.57
CA SER A 13 -7.99 -25.95 7.35
C SER A 13 -9.00 -24.82 7.24
N VAL A 14 -8.53 -23.58 7.36
CA VAL A 14 -9.36 -22.36 7.33
C VAL A 14 -8.84 -21.42 6.26
N VAL A 15 -9.75 -20.81 5.49
CA VAL A 15 -9.44 -19.70 4.59
C VAL A 15 -10.03 -18.43 5.18
N ILE A 16 -9.20 -17.41 5.35
CA ILE A 16 -9.63 -16.04 5.70
C ILE A 16 -9.62 -15.24 4.40
N CYS A 17 -10.73 -14.57 4.10
CA CYS A 17 -10.89 -13.70 2.94
C CYS A 17 -11.71 -12.47 3.32
N GLY A 18 -11.70 -11.46 2.45
CA GLY A 18 -12.61 -10.33 2.55
C GLY A 18 -13.69 -10.39 1.47
N HIS A 19 -14.74 -9.59 1.63
CA HIS A 19 -15.84 -9.48 0.68
C HIS A 19 -15.72 -8.20 -0.16
N ASN A 20 -16.48 -8.09 -1.25
CA ASN A 20 -16.51 -6.90 -2.13
C ASN A 20 -15.14 -6.54 -2.74
N GLY A 21 -14.35 -7.55 -3.12
CA GLY A 21 -13.11 -7.37 -3.88
C GLY A 21 -11.93 -6.76 -3.10
N LYS A 22 -11.97 -6.79 -1.77
CA LYS A 22 -10.87 -6.37 -0.89
C LYS A 22 -10.71 -7.36 0.25
N PHE A 23 -9.48 -7.64 0.66
CA PHE A 23 -9.18 -8.43 1.84
C PHE A 23 -9.44 -7.63 3.13
N CYS A 24 -8.64 -6.59 3.38
CA CYS A 24 -8.81 -5.70 4.52
C CYS A 24 -8.04 -4.40 4.32
N GLY A 25 -8.71 -3.26 4.48
CA GLY A 25 -8.11 -1.92 4.35
C GLY A 25 -7.34 -1.43 5.58
N GLY A 26 -7.29 -2.23 6.64
CA GLY A 26 -6.71 -1.86 7.94
C GLY A 26 -7.77 -1.52 8.98
N ALA A 27 -7.32 -1.04 10.14
CA ALA A 27 -8.19 -0.58 11.21
C ALA A 27 -9.03 0.64 10.77
N ASP A 28 -10.22 0.79 11.35
CA ASP A 28 -11.03 1.97 11.11
C ASP A 28 -10.40 3.18 11.82
N ILE A 29 -9.86 4.11 11.03
CA ILE A 29 -9.16 5.29 11.53
C ILE A 29 -10.12 6.21 12.32
N ARG A 30 -11.44 6.11 12.09
CA ARG A 30 -12.45 6.87 12.85
C ARG A 30 -12.51 6.42 14.31
N GLU A 31 -12.14 5.17 14.58
CA GLU A 31 -12.13 4.61 15.94
C GLU A 31 -10.87 4.98 16.72
N PHE A 32 -9.85 5.61 16.11
CA PHE A 32 -8.62 5.97 16.83
C PHE A 32 -8.85 7.04 17.90
N SER A 33 -9.91 7.84 17.77
CA SER A 33 -10.33 8.84 18.75
C SER A 33 -11.47 8.36 19.64
N SER A 34 -11.85 7.08 19.60
CA SER A 34 -13.00 6.53 20.31
C SER A 34 -12.62 5.21 20.99
N PRO A 35 -13.41 4.72 21.96
CA PRO A 35 -13.22 3.38 22.49
C PRO A 35 -13.29 2.37 21.35
N LEU A 36 -12.28 1.49 21.25
CA LEU A 36 -12.26 0.43 20.25
C LEU A 36 -13.49 -0.46 20.40
N THR A 37 -14.14 -0.74 19.27
CA THR A 37 -15.28 -1.65 19.25
C THR A 37 -14.87 -3.01 18.69
N GLY A 38 -15.33 -4.10 19.30
CA GLY A 38 -15.02 -5.46 18.85
C GLY A 38 -13.70 -6.04 19.39
N PRO A 39 -13.25 -7.18 18.85
CA PRO A 39 -12.08 -7.88 19.36
C PRO A 39 -10.79 -7.13 19.04
N LEU A 40 -9.86 -7.10 20.00
CA LEU A 40 -8.53 -6.55 19.80
C LEU A 40 -7.76 -7.38 18.76
N LEU A 41 -7.07 -6.69 17.84
CA LEU A 41 -6.42 -7.34 16.71
C LEU A 41 -5.24 -8.25 17.14
N ILE A 42 -4.46 -7.86 18.14
CA ILE A 42 -3.30 -8.66 18.61
C ILE A 42 -3.74 -10.06 19.09
N PRO A 43 -4.71 -10.21 20.02
CA PRO A 43 -5.22 -11.53 20.40
C PRO A 43 -5.78 -12.33 19.22
N VAL A 44 -6.46 -11.69 18.26
CA VAL A 44 -6.97 -12.37 17.07
C VAL A 44 -5.81 -12.96 16.26
N ILE A 45 -4.79 -12.16 15.96
CA ILE A 45 -3.60 -12.60 15.23
C ILE A 45 -2.89 -13.73 15.97
N GLN A 46 -2.75 -13.63 17.29
CA GLN A 46 -2.16 -14.69 18.11
C GLN A 46 -2.98 -15.98 18.04
N GLY A 47 -4.31 -15.89 18.08
CA GLY A 47 -5.21 -17.05 17.92
C GLY A 47 -5.09 -17.70 16.53
N VAL A 48 -4.94 -16.88 15.48
CA VAL A 48 -4.71 -17.38 14.11
C VAL A 48 -3.35 -18.08 14.00
N GLU A 49 -2.28 -17.44 14.45
CA GLU A 49 -0.91 -17.96 14.32
C GLU A 49 -0.68 -19.19 15.22
N SER A 50 -1.34 -19.25 16.38
CA SER A 50 -1.25 -20.39 17.30
C SER A 50 -2.21 -21.53 16.96
N ALA A 51 -3.03 -21.39 15.91
CA ALA A 51 -3.96 -22.44 15.52
C ALA A 51 -3.23 -23.75 15.18
N ALA A 52 -3.84 -24.87 15.57
CA ALA A 52 -3.33 -26.21 15.28
C ALA A 52 -3.63 -26.66 13.83
N LYS A 53 -4.46 -25.91 13.11
CA LYS A 53 -4.88 -26.18 11.73
C LYS A 53 -4.31 -25.12 10.78
N PRO A 54 -3.96 -25.46 9.53
CA PRO A 54 -3.54 -24.49 8.54
C PRO A 54 -4.57 -23.37 8.34
N VAL A 55 -4.08 -22.13 8.22
CA VAL A 55 -4.90 -20.95 7.98
C VAL A 55 -4.30 -20.20 6.80
N VAL A 56 -5.11 -19.97 5.77
CA VAL A 56 -4.68 -19.36 4.50
C VAL A 56 -5.40 -18.04 4.31
N ALA A 57 -4.65 -16.95 4.11
CA ALA A 57 -5.21 -15.66 3.69
C ALA A 57 -5.39 -15.63 2.17
N ALA A 58 -6.62 -15.42 1.70
CA ALA A 58 -6.96 -15.19 0.30
C ALA A 58 -7.08 -13.68 0.04
N ILE A 59 -6.03 -13.08 -0.51
CA ILE A 59 -5.86 -11.62 -0.59
C ILE A 59 -6.33 -11.09 -1.95
N GLU A 60 -7.54 -10.52 -1.96
CA GLU A 60 -8.05 -9.71 -3.08
C GLU A 60 -7.91 -8.21 -2.81
N GLY A 61 -7.78 -7.42 -3.87
CA GLY A 61 -7.75 -5.96 -3.79
C GLY A 61 -6.60 -5.42 -2.93
N VAL A 62 -6.86 -5.16 -1.66
CA VAL A 62 -5.87 -4.58 -0.73
C VAL A 62 -5.81 -5.33 0.59
N ALA A 63 -4.59 -5.49 1.11
CA ALA A 63 -4.29 -5.89 2.49
C ALA A 63 -3.37 -4.82 3.09
N LEU A 64 -3.93 -3.87 3.84
CA LEU A 64 -3.19 -2.70 4.34
C LEU A 64 -3.24 -2.63 5.86
N GLY A 65 -2.14 -2.17 6.45
CA GLY A 65 -1.97 -1.98 7.89
C GLY A 65 -2.37 -3.22 8.68
N GLY A 66 -3.28 -3.07 9.66
CA GLY A 66 -3.86 -4.19 10.42
C GLY A 66 -4.41 -5.35 9.57
N GLY A 67 -4.83 -5.09 8.33
CA GLY A 67 -5.21 -6.14 7.38
C GLY A 67 -4.02 -6.98 6.92
N LEU A 68 -2.88 -6.36 6.62
CA LEU A 68 -1.65 -7.10 6.33
C LEU A 68 -1.12 -7.77 7.60
N GLU A 69 -1.23 -7.16 8.78
CA GLU A 69 -0.84 -7.77 10.05
C GLU A 69 -1.65 -9.05 10.34
N LEU A 70 -2.95 -9.06 10.02
CA LEU A 70 -3.78 -10.27 10.06
C LEU A 70 -3.28 -11.34 9.10
N ALA A 71 -2.93 -10.96 7.86
CA ALA A 71 -2.39 -11.88 6.88
C ALA A 71 -1.01 -12.45 7.28
N LEU A 72 -0.18 -11.65 7.98
CA LEU A 72 1.09 -12.10 8.58
C LEU A 72 0.86 -13.11 9.72
N GLY A 73 -0.26 -13.03 10.43
CA GLY A 73 -0.67 -14.04 11.40
C GLY A 73 -1.12 -15.37 10.79
N CYS A 74 -1.52 -15.37 9.52
CA CYS A 74 -1.90 -16.60 8.82
C CYS A 74 -0.66 -17.45 8.48
N HIS A 75 -0.86 -18.76 8.34
CA HIS A 75 0.22 -19.69 7.99
C HIS A 75 0.65 -19.56 6.52
N TYR A 76 -0.32 -19.24 5.65
CA TYR A 76 -0.09 -19.04 4.23
C TYR A 76 -0.86 -17.84 3.67
N ARG A 77 -0.37 -17.27 2.58
CA ARG A 77 -0.93 -16.08 1.91
C ARG A 77 -0.94 -16.29 0.40
N ILE A 78 -2.13 -16.25 -0.20
CA ILE A 78 -2.37 -16.34 -1.65
C ILE A 78 -2.94 -15.01 -2.10
N ALA A 79 -2.34 -14.35 -3.08
CA ALA A 79 -2.75 -13.03 -3.53
C ALA A 79 -3.23 -13.01 -4.98
N ASN A 80 -4.26 -12.22 -5.27
CA ASN A 80 -4.58 -11.87 -6.65
C ASN A 80 -3.43 -11.05 -7.27
N SER A 81 -3.14 -11.23 -8.56
CA SER A 81 -2.09 -10.50 -9.28
C SER A 81 -2.23 -8.97 -9.22
N LYS A 82 -3.46 -8.47 -9.08
CA LYS A 82 -3.77 -7.04 -8.96
C LYS A 82 -3.73 -6.53 -7.52
N ALA A 83 -3.50 -7.40 -6.54
CA ALA A 83 -3.49 -7.02 -5.14
C ALA A 83 -2.38 -6.00 -4.81
N ARG A 84 -2.61 -5.21 -3.76
CA ARG A 84 -1.63 -4.30 -3.17
C ARG A 84 -1.55 -4.55 -1.67
N LEU A 85 -0.33 -4.70 -1.16
CA LEU A 85 -0.06 -4.99 0.24
C LEU A 85 0.86 -3.92 0.81
N GLY A 86 0.69 -3.55 2.09
CA GLY A 86 1.58 -2.57 2.71
C GLY A 86 1.20 -2.23 4.15
N LEU A 87 2.10 -1.53 4.83
CA LEU A 87 1.94 -1.05 6.20
C LEU A 87 2.03 0.50 6.22
N PRO A 88 0.94 1.22 5.84
CA PRO A 88 0.95 2.67 5.65
C PRO A 88 0.76 3.49 6.95
N GLU A 89 0.85 2.87 8.12
CA GLU A 89 0.61 3.49 9.44
C GLU A 89 1.47 4.75 9.68
N VAL A 90 2.66 4.79 9.09
CA VAL A 90 3.57 5.94 9.18
C VAL A 90 2.95 7.23 8.62
N HIS A 91 2.01 7.14 7.68
CA HIS A 91 1.27 8.28 7.13
C HIS A 91 0.15 8.80 8.05
N LEU A 92 -0.17 8.05 9.11
CA LEU A 92 -1.13 8.40 10.16
C LEU A 92 -0.43 8.77 11.48
N GLY A 93 0.89 8.88 11.45
CA GLY A 93 1.73 9.22 12.60
C GLY A 93 1.91 8.05 13.55
N LEU A 94 1.71 6.82 13.08
CA LEU A 94 1.77 5.59 13.84
C LEU A 94 2.82 4.64 13.27
N LEU A 95 2.92 3.45 13.87
CA LEU A 95 3.70 2.32 13.35
C LEU A 95 2.78 1.09 13.25
N PRO A 96 3.19 0.00 12.60
CA PRO A 96 2.41 -1.25 12.56
C PRO A 96 2.44 -1.90 13.94
N GLY A 97 1.32 -1.83 14.66
CA GLY A 97 1.25 -2.08 16.11
C GLY A 97 0.51 -3.35 16.51
N ALA A 98 0.19 -4.23 15.56
CA ALA A 98 -0.37 -5.56 15.82
C ALA A 98 0.64 -6.68 15.52
N GLY A 99 1.92 -6.40 15.74
CA GLY A 99 3.06 -7.27 15.49
C GLY A 99 3.57 -7.21 14.05
N GLY A 100 3.10 -6.28 13.22
CA GLY A 100 3.60 -6.08 11.86
C GLY A 100 5.07 -5.69 11.84
N SER A 101 5.51 -4.82 12.76
CA SER A 101 6.92 -4.43 12.86
C SER A 101 7.82 -5.57 13.37
N GLN A 102 7.23 -6.60 13.97
CA GLN A 102 7.94 -7.78 14.47
C GLN A 102 7.94 -8.95 13.49
N ARG A 103 6.81 -9.23 12.82
CA ARG A 103 6.68 -10.35 11.87
C ARG A 103 7.29 -10.04 10.51
N LEU A 104 7.12 -8.81 10.01
CA LEU A 104 7.58 -8.48 8.66
C LEU A 104 9.11 -8.64 8.50
N PRO A 105 9.97 -8.13 9.39
CA PRO A 105 11.43 -8.32 9.28
C PRO A 105 11.86 -9.78 9.36
N ARG A 106 11.13 -10.60 10.13
CA ARG A 106 11.38 -12.05 10.24
C ARG A 106 11.00 -12.81 8.97
N LEU A 107 10.01 -12.31 8.23
CA LEU A 107 9.54 -12.93 6.99
C LEU A 107 10.37 -12.52 5.76
N ILE A 108 10.57 -11.21 5.57
CA ILE A 108 11.14 -10.66 4.33
C ILE A 108 12.54 -10.05 4.50
N GLY A 109 13.10 -10.13 5.71
CA GLY A 109 14.38 -9.53 6.07
C GLY A 109 14.29 -8.05 6.48
N VAL A 110 15.27 -7.61 7.26
CA VAL A 110 15.34 -6.27 7.85
C VAL A 110 15.34 -5.14 6.81
N PRO A 111 16.15 -5.19 5.73
CA PRO A 111 16.21 -4.08 4.77
C PRO A 111 14.86 -3.83 4.07
N ALA A 112 14.20 -4.88 3.61
CA ALA A 112 12.90 -4.77 2.94
C ALA A 112 11.80 -4.31 3.90
N ALA A 113 11.79 -4.81 5.15
CA ALA A 113 10.84 -4.37 6.15
C ALA A 113 11.04 -2.90 6.55
N LEU A 114 12.29 -2.43 6.67
CA LEU A 114 12.59 -1.01 6.92
C LEU A 114 12.04 -0.12 5.81
N ASP A 115 12.24 -0.50 4.54
CA ASP A 115 11.70 0.23 3.40
C ASP A 115 10.16 0.30 3.45
N LEU A 116 9.47 -0.83 3.59
CA LEU A 116 8.01 -0.85 3.59
C LEU A 116 7.39 -0.11 4.78
N ILE A 117 7.93 -0.28 5.99
CA ILE A 117 7.36 0.29 7.20
C ILE A 117 7.66 1.80 7.31
N THR A 118 8.87 2.24 6.97
CA THR A 118 9.23 3.66 7.12
C THR A 118 8.69 4.54 5.99
N THR A 119 8.46 3.96 4.80
CA THR A 119 7.89 4.71 3.68
C THR A 119 6.37 4.60 3.60
N GLY A 120 5.78 3.54 4.17
CA GLY A 120 4.36 3.24 4.03
C GLY A 120 3.94 2.82 2.63
N ARG A 121 4.90 2.58 1.72
CA ARG A 121 4.59 2.27 0.31
C ARG A 121 3.91 0.90 0.19
N HIS A 122 3.10 0.77 -0.85
CA HIS A 122 2.47 -0.50 -1.18
C HIS A 122 3.35 -1.28 -2.17
N VAL A 123 3.40 -2.59 -1.99
CA VAL A 123 3.99 -3.54 -2.94
C VAL A 123 2.93 -4.14 -3.85
N THR A 124 3.33 -4.49 -5.06
CA THR A 124 2.50 -5.30 -5.96
C THR A 124 2.49 -6.75 -5.51
N ALA A 125 1.52 -7.55 -5.97
CA ALA A 125 1.52 -9.00 -5.70
C ALA A 125 2.79 -9.70 -6.22
N ALA A 126 3.30 -9.28 -7.39
CA ALA A 126 4.53 -9.82 -7.95
C ALA A 126 5.76 -9.52 -7.08
N GLU A 127 5.90 -8.27 -6.62
CA GLU A 127 6.97 -7.89 -5.69
C GLU A 127 6.81 -8.60 -4.33
N ALA A 128 5.58 -8.71 -3.82
CA ALA A 128 5.29 -9.43 -2.60
C ALA A 128 5.70 -10.91 -2.68
N LEU A 129 5.53 -11.55 -3.84
CA LEU A 129 5.99 -12.92 -4.07
C LEU A 129 7.52 -13.01 -4.07
N GLN A 130 8.19 -12.08 -4.74
CA GLN A 130 9.66 -12.02 -4.79
C GLN A 130 10.27 -11.80 -3.40
N LEU A 131 9.62 -11.01 -2.55
CA LEU A 131 10.05 -10.76 -1.17
C LEU A 131 9.72 -11.91 -0.21
N GLY A 132 8.92 -12.90 -0.61
CA GLY A 132 8.40 -13.94 0.29
C GLY A 132 7.28 -13.47 1.21
N LEU A 133 6.69 -12.30 0.95
CA LEU A 133 5.53 -11.79 1.69
C LEU A 133 4.27 -12.61 1.41
N VAL A 134 4.11 -13.12 0.19
CA VAL A 134 3.04 -14.04 -0.21
C VAL A 134 3.62 -15.34 -0.77
N ASP A 135 2.90 -16.44 -0.60
CA ASP A 135 3.35 -17.78 -1.02
C ASP A 135 2.99 -18.09 -2.47
N ARG A 136 1.91 -17.48 -2.98
CA ARG A 136 1.46 -17.64 -4.37
C ARG A 136 0.71 -16.40 -4.85
N VAL A 137 0.82 -16.15 -6.16
CA VAL A 137 0.05 -15.14 -6.88
C VAL A 137 -0.81 -15.83 -7.94
N THR A 138 -2.04 -15.34 -8.15
CA THR A 138 -2.98 -15.89 -9.14
C THR A 138 -3.75 -14.79 -9.87
N ASP A 139 -4.07 -15.04 -11.15
CA ASP A 139 -5.02 -14.23 -11.93
C ASP A 139 -6.47 -14.76 -11.84
N ARG A 140 -6.65 -15.94 -11.23
CA ARG A 140 -7.96 -16.60 -11.06
C ARG A 140 -8.68 -16.06 -9.82
N ASN A 141 -9.84 -16.65 -9.50
CA ASN A 141 -10.52 -16.42 -8.23
C ASN A 141 -9.60 -16.80 -7.06
N THR A 142 -9.30 -15.82 -6.20
CA THR A 142 -8.29 -15.98 -5.14
C THR A 142 -8.77 -16.93 -4.04
N VAL A 143 -10.07 -16.93 -3.74
CA VAL A 143 -10.66 -17.80 -2.73
C VAL A 143 -10.60 -19.26 -3.19
N ASP A 144 -10.98 -19.54 -4.44
CA ASP A 144 -10.92 -20.90 -4.98
C ASP A 144 -9.49 -21.46 -4.95
N GLU A 145 -8.50 -20.65 -5.33
CA GLU A 145 -7.09 -21.05 -5.28
C GLU A 145 -6.59 -21.21 -3.85
N ALA A 146 -7.03 -20.36 -2.92
CA ALA A 146 -6.70 -20.50 -1.51
C ALA A 146 -7.34 -21.75 -0.89
N VAL A 147 -8.57 -22.12 -1.27
CA VAL A 147 -9.23 -23.37 -0.82
C VAL A 147 -8.48 -24.58 -1.34
N LYS A 148 -8.14 -24.63 -2.64
CA LYS A 148 -7.31 -25.70 -3.21
C LYS A 148 -5.98 -25.83 -2.48
N PHE A 149 -5.32 -24.69 -2.22
CA PHE A 149 -4.07 -24.67 -1.48
C PHE A 149 -4.25 -25.17 -0.04
N ALA A 150 -5.28 -24.68 0.67
CA ALA A 150 -5.61 -25.07 2.04
C ALA A 150 -5.91 -26.58 2.17
N LEU A 151 -6.50 -27.20 1.16
CA LEU A 151 -6.71 -28.64 1.08
C LEU A 151 -5.39 -29.40 0.88
N SER A 152 -4.48 -28.88 0.04
CA SER A 152 -3.18 -29.52 -0.22
C SER A 152 -2.23 -29.54 0.98
N VAL A 153 -2.45 -28.64 1.96
CA VAL A 153 -1.65 -28.54 3.19
C VAL A 153 -2.43 -28.98 4.44
N ALA A 154 -3.64 -29.51 4.29
CA ALA A 154 -4.57 -29.80 5.39
C ALA A 154 -4.00 -30.74 6.45
N ASP A 155 -3.18 -31.70 6.04
CA ASP A 155 -2.55 -32.69 6.93
C ASP A 155 -1.14 -32.29 7.38
N GLN A 156 -0.67 -31.10 6.98
CA GLN A 156 0.63 -30.56 7.41
C GLN A 156 0.48 -29.78 8.71
N SER A 157 1.44 -29.96 9.62
CA SER A 157 1.51 -29.16 10.83
C SER A 157 1.87 -27.70 10.47
N PRO A 158 1.08 -26.70 10.88
CA PRO A 158 1.34 -25.31 10.56
C PRO A 158 2.42 -24.67 11.45
N GLN A 159 3.02 -25.42 12.39
CA GLN A 159 3.99 -24.92 13.37
C GLN A 159 5.20 -24.25 12.71
N SER A 160 5.72 -24.83 11.62
CA SER A 160 6.85 -24.28 10.86
C SER A 160 6.52 -23.01 10.08
N ARG A 161 5.26 -22.56 10.11
CA ARG A 161 4.74 -21.37 9.41
C ARG A 161 4.42 -20.22 10.37
N ARG A 162 4.69 -20.38 11.66
CA ARG A 162 4.51 -19.34 12.68
C ARG A 162 5.64 -18.33 12.59
N ILE A 163 5.37 -17.17 12.02
CA ILE A 163 6.40 -16.15 11.77
C ILE A 163 7.01 -15.65 13.10
N SER A 164 6.22 -15.62 14.18
CA SER A 164 6.71 -15.27 15.52
C SER A 164 7.81 -16.19 16.06
N THR A 165 7.93 -17.43 15.55
CA THR A 165 9.00 -18.37 15.94
C THR A 165 10.21 -18.30 15.03
N PHE A 166 10.17 -17.52 13.94
CA PHE A 166 11.29 -17.41 13.03
C PHE A 166 12.41 -16.57 13.67
N PRO A 167 13.68 -16.99 13.53
CA PRO A 167 14.78 -16.08 13.82
C PRO A 167 14.70 -14.92 12.82
N CYS A 168 15.01 -13.70 13.27
CA CYS A 168 15.18 -12.60 12.34
C CYS A 168 16.43 -12.86 11.49
N PRO A 169 16.36 -12.81 10.15
CA PRO A 169 17.53 -12.98 9.30
C PRO A 169 18.67 -12.04 9.72
N ARG A 170 19.86 -12.60 9.92
CA ARG A 170 21.05 -11.83 10.31
C ARG A 170 21.51 -10.97 9.13
N HIS A 171 21.81 -9.70 9.43
CA HIS A 171 22.50 -8.81 8.51
C HIS A 171 23.99 -8.73 8.92
N PRO A 172 24.96 -8.83 7.99
CA PRO A 172 26.39 -8.83 8.32
C PRO A 172 26.84 -7.61 9.15
N ASP A 173 26.25 -6.45 8.85
CA ASP A 173 26.49 -5.21 9.59
C ASP A 173 25.14 -4.57 9.96
N LEU A 174 24.53 -5.10 11.02
CA LEU A 174 23.20 -4.68 11.45
C LEU A 174 23.22 -3.26 12.01
N ASP A 175 24.25 -2.90 12.77
CA ASP A 175 24.34 -1.59 13.40
C ASP A 175 24.59 -0.48 12.37
N ALA A 176 25.50 -0.66 11.40
CA ALA A 176 25.68 0.33 10.34
C ALA A 176 24.42 0.49 9.49
N LEU A 177 23.71 -0.60 9.18
CA LEU A 177 22.43 -0.54 8.47
C LEU A 177 21.41 0.35 9.21
N PHE A 178 21.25 0.16 10.52
CA PHE A 178 20.31 0.96 11.31
C PHE A 178 20.76 2.41 11.47
N GLU A 179 22.05 2.67 11.63
CA GLU A 179 22.61 4.02 11.71
C GLU A 179 22.31 4.80 10.41
N ASP A 180 22.65 4.19 9.27
CA ASP A 180 22.41 4.72 7.94
C ASP A 180 20.92 5.01 7.67
N VAL A 181 20.06 4.03 7.95
CA VAL A 181 18.61 4.19 7.76
C VAL A 181 18.07 5.26 8.70
N MET A 182 18.50 5.28 9.95
CA MET A 182 18.08 6.29 10.92
C MET A 182 18.49 7.70 10.49
N GLN A 183 19.71 7.87 9.98
CA GLN A 183 20.19 9.16 9.47
C GLN A 183 19.33 9.63 8.28
N ARG A 184 19.11 8.76 7.29
CA ARG A 184 18.25 9.07 6.12
C ARG A 184 16.81 9.38 6.54
N VAL A 185 16.26 8.63 7.49
CA VAL A 185 14.91 8.83 8.01
C VAL A 185 14.81 10.16 8.74
N ARG A 186 15.75 10.51 9.62
CA ARG A 186 15.76 11.81 10.32
C ARG A 186 15.80 13.00 9.36
N GLN A 187 16.65 12.92 8.33
CA GLN A 187 16.74 13.95 7.29
C GLN A 187 15.41 14.14 6.53
N ARG A 188 14.73 13.04 6.20
CA ARG A 188 13.45 13.09 5.45
C ARG A 188 12.25 13.42 6.33
N ALA A 189 12.24 12.93 7.58
CA ALA A 189 11.13 13.06 8.52
C ALA A 189 10.92 14.50 8.98
N ARG A 190 11.95 15.36 8.91
CA ARG A 190 11.87 16.79 9.29
C ARG A 190 11.21 17.00 10.66
N GLY A 191 11.58 16.16 11.63
CA GLY A 191 11.02 16.18 13.00
C GLY A 191 9.80 15.28 13.23
N ALA A 192 9.34 14.52 12.23
CA ALA A 192 8.26 13.55 12.41
C ALA A 192 8.70 12.36 13.30
N LEU A 193 7.87 12.01 14.27
CA LEU A 193 8.16 10.96 15.27
C LEU A 193 7.99 9.55 14.71
N ALA A 194 6.91 9.33 13.94
CA ALA A 194 6.51 8.00 13.49
C ALA A 194 7.56 7.27 12.64
N PRO A 195 8.23 7.91 11.64
CA PRO A 195 9.28 7.24 10.88
C PRO A 195 10.46 6.78 11.76
N VAL A 196 10.84 7.57 12.75
CA VAL A 196 11.94 7.24 13.69
C VAL A 196 11.53 6.07 14.59
N ALA A 197 10.30 6.08 15.10
CA ALA A 197 9.75 4.99 15.89
C ALA A 197 9.63 3.69 15.08
N CYS A 198 9.28 3.77 13.80
CA CYS A 198 9.26 2.64 12.87
C CYS A 198 10.64 1.95 12.77
N VAL A 199 11.71 2.73 12.59
CA VAL A 199 13.08 2.18 12.56
C VAL A 199 13.43 1.48 13.88
N ARG A 200 13.06 2.09 15.02
CA ARG A 200 13.29 1.49 16.36
C ARG A 200 12.51 0.20 16.57
N ALA A 201 11.27 0.12 16.10
CA ALA A 201 10.44 -1.07 16.21
C ALA A 201 11.00 -2.23 15.38
N VAL A 202 11.48 -1.94 14.16
CA VAL A 202 12.15 -2.94 13.33
C VAL A 202 13.50 -3.36 13.92
N ARG A 203 14.25 -2.45 14.56
CA ARG A 203 15.47 -2.80 15.30
C ARG A 203 15.16 -3.78 16.43
N ALA A 204 14.10 -3.57 17.18
CA ALA A 204 13.66 -4.49 18.21
C ALA A 204 13.39 -5.91 17.66
N ALA A 205 12.80 -6.02 16.47
CA ALA A 205 12.60 -7.31 15.81
C ALA A 205 13.91 -8.04 15.50
N ALA A 206 14.95 -7.28 15.13
CA ALA A 206 16.26 -7.82 14.75
C ALA A 206 17.14 -8.16 15.96
N THR A 207 16.98 -7.46 17.09
CA THR A 207 17.88 -7.58 18.24
C THR A 207 17.27 -8.27 19.46
N LEU A 208 15.94 -8.38 19.54
CA LEU A 208 15.24 -8.94 20.71
C LEU A 208 14.44 -10.22 20.35
N PRO A 209 14.24 -11.12 21.33
CA PRO A 209 13.24 -12.17 21.25
C PRO A 209 11.84 -11.61 20.91
N PHE A 210 11.03 -12.38 20.19
CA PHE A 210 9.72 -11.91 19.69
C PHE A 210 8.81 -11.30 20.77
N PRO A 211 8.64 -11.89 21.98
CA PRO A 211 7.81 -11.28 23.02
C PRO A 211 8.33 -9.91 23.51
N GLN A 212 9.65 -9.75 23.61
CA GLN A 212 10.27 -8.48 24.01
C GLN A 212 10.16 -7.44 22.88
N GLY A 213 10.26 -7.88 21.62
CA GLY A 213 10.01 -7.04 20.45
C GLY A 213 8.56 -6.54 20.39
N MET A 214 7.58 -7.39 20.69
CA MET A 214 6.16 -7.00 20.80
C MET A 214 5.94 -5.97 21.91
N GLU A 215 6.60 -6.14 23.06
CA GLU A 215 6.52 -5.16 24.14
C GLU A 215 7.11 -3.81 23.72
N ARG A 216 8.26 -3.82 23.03
CA ARG A 216 8.86 -2.61 22.48
C ARG A 216 7.99 -1.92 21.43
N GLU A 217 7.34 -2.70 20.57
CA GLU A 217 6.36 -2.19 19.61
C GLU A 217 5.21 -1.47 20.32
N ARG A 218 4.67 -2.08 21.39
CA ARG A 218 3.59 -1.53 22.21
C ARG A 218 3.97 -0.21 22.89
N GLU A 219 5.15 -0.11 23.48
CA GLU A 219 5.67 1.13 24.08
C GLU A 219 5.78 2.28 23.07
N LEU A 220 6.36 1.98 21.91
CA LEU A 220 6.54 2.96 20.83
C LEU A 220 5.17 3.40 20.28
N MET A 221 4.25 2.46 20.08
CA MET A 221 2.89 2.75 19.66
C MET A 221 2.16 3.64 20.67
N ALA A 222 2.24 3.35 21.97
CA ALA A 222 1.62 4.17 23.01
C ALA A 222 2.11 5.62 22.99
N THR A 223 3.42 5.81 22.77
CA THR A 223 4.02 7.13 22.60
C THR A 223 3.49 7.87 21.36
N LEU A 224 3.37 7.17 20.22
CA LEU A 224 2.89 7.76 18.97
C LEU A 224 1.40 8.11 19.05
N PHE A 225 0.59 7.21 19.59
CA PHE A 225 -0.87 7.34 19.66
C PHE A 225 -1.31 8.56 20.49
N THR A 226 -0.53 8.90 21.53
CA THR A 226 -0.77 10.06 22.39
C THR A 226 -0.17 11.36 21.84
N SER A 227 0.58 11.31 20.73
CA SER A 227 1.26 12.47 20.17
C SER A 227 0.32 13.40 19.39
N GLY A 228 0.61 14.71 19.45
CA GLY A 228 -0.08 15.70 18.61
C GLY A 228 0.14 15.48 17.11
N GLN A 229 1.27 14.87 16.70
CA GLN A 229 1.57 14.59 15.30
C GLN A 229 0.65 13.52 14.71
N ALA A 230 0.37 12.43 15.44
CA ALA A 230 -0.57 11.41 14.99
C ALA A 230 -1.97 12.00 14.76
N ARG A 231 -2.45 12.80 15.72
CA ARG A 231 -3.74 13.52 15.58
C ARG A 231 -3.75 14.43 14.35
N ALA A 232 -2.68 15.20 14.12
CA ALA A 232 -2.57 16.10 12.97
C ALA A 232 -2.55 15.35 11.63
N GLN A 233 -1.84 14.22 11.56
CA GLN A 233 -1.77 13.40 10.34
C GLN A 233 -3.09 12.67 10.04
N GLN A 234 -3.79 12.20 11.06
CA GLN A 234 -5.14 11.64 10.92
C GLN A 234 -6.15 12.71 10.48
N TYR A 235 -6.07 13.93 11.03
CA TYR A 235 -6.84 15.06 10.53
C TYR A 235 -6.55 15.34 9.05
N HIS A 236 -5.27 15.41 8.67
CA HIS A 236 -4.87 15.61 7.27
C HIS A 236 -5.45 14.54 6.34
N PHE A 237 -5.41 13.27 6.76
CA PHE A 237 -5.97 12.14 6.02
C PHE A 237 -7.48 12.28 5.77
N PHE A 238 -8.26 12.76 6.75
CA PHE A 238 -9.68 13.02 6.59
C PHE A 238 -9.95 14.29 5.79
N ALA A 239 -9.16 15.35 5.98
CA ALA A 239 -9.27 16.59 5.23
C ALA A 239 -9.11 16.36 3.72
N GLN A 240 -8.13 15.54 3.31
CA GLN A 240 -7.95 15.15 1.90
C GLN A 240 -9.18 14.43 1.31
N ARG A 241 -9.88 13.61 2.10
CA ARG A 241 -11.11 12.93 1.66
C ARG A 241 -12.30 13.85 1.60
N ALA A 242 -12.35 14.85 2.50
CA ALA A 242 -13.41 15.85 2.51
C ALA A 242 -13.41 16.72 1.24
N VAL A 243 -12.23 16.97 0.63
CA VAL A 243 -12.12 17.73 -0.64
C VAL A 243 -12.97 17.13 -1.76
N GLY A 244 -13.09 15.80 -1.82
CA GLY A 244 -13.93 15.12 -2.83
C GLY A 244 -15.44 15.40 -2.67
N ARG A 245 -15.86 15.87 -1.48
CA ARG A 245 -17.26 16.16 -1.13
C ARG A 245 -17.58 17.64 -1.29
N TRP A 246 -17.29 18.20 -2.46
CA TRP A 246 -17.44 19.62 -2.74
C TRP A 246 -18.91 20.07 -2.83
N SER A 247 -19.14 21.35 -2.52
CA SER A 247 -20.42 22.06 -2.68
C SER A 247 -20.18 23.51 -3.03
N MET A 248 -21.02 24.09 -3.89
CA MET A 248 -20.96 25.50 -4.30
C MET A 248 -22.12 26.30 -3.70
N PRO A 249 -21.98 27.63 -3.51
CA PRO A 249 -23.08 28.51 -3.08
C PRO A 249 -24.31 28.47 -3.99
N SER A 250 -24.14 28.12 -5.27
CA SER A 250 -25.23 27.92 -6.23
C SER A 250 -26.07 26.67 -6.01
N GLY A 251 -25.71 25.80 -5.04
CA GLY A 251 -26.36 24.53 -4.77
C GLY A 251 -25.81 23.33 -5.56
N ALA A 252 -24.84 23.54 -6.47
CA ALA A 252 -24.14 22.45 -7.15
C ALA A 252 -23.29 21.64 -6.16
N ARG A 253 -23.34 20.30 -6.24
CA ARG A 253 -22.75 19.38 -5.24
C ARG A 253 -22.24 18.10 -5.87
N TRP A 254 -21.24 17.48 -5.23
CA TRP A 254 -20.60 16.24 -5.67
C TRP A 254 -21.58 15.05 -5.83
N ASP A 255 -22.58 14.93 -4.95
CA ASP A 255 -23.53 13.82 -4.89
C ASP A 255 -24.66 13.92 -5.94
N LYS A 256 -24.86 15.11 -6.50
CA LYS A 256 -25.88 15.39 -7.53
C LYS A 256 -25.29 15.63 -8.92
N THR A 257 -23.97 15.61 -9.05
CA THR A 257 -23.28 15.90 -10.31
C THR A 257 -22.73 14.62 -10.90
N LYS A 258 -23.10 14.31 -12.15
CA LYS A 258 -22.54 13.18 -12.88
C LYS A 258 -21.27 13.62 -13.62
N PRO A 259 -20.09 13.05 -13.33
CA PRO A 259 -18.88 13.38 -14.06
C PRO A 259 -18.94 12.85 -15.49
N VAL A 260 -18.38 13.63 -16.43
CA VAL A 260 -18.20 13.19 -17.82
C VAL A 260 -16.81 12.56 -17.96
N ALA A 261 -16.73 11.42 -18.66
CA ALA A 261 -15.46 10.77 -18.92
C ALA A 261 -14.61 11.62 -19.89
N VAL A 262 -13.39 11.97 -19.48
CA VAL A 262 -12.43 12.71 -20.31
C VAL A 262 -11.31 11.77 -20.73
N HIS A 263 -11.32 11.39 -22.00
CA HIS A 263 -10.29 10.51 -22.58
C HIS A 263 -9.21 11.27 -23.34
N LYS A 264 -9.48 12.52 -23.72
CA LYS A 264 -8.59 13.37 -24.49
C LYS A 264 -8.61 14.80 -23.97
N ALA A 265 -7.45 15.42 -23.85
CA ALA A 265 -7.30 16.79 -23.39
C ALA A 265 -6.26 17.53 -24.25
N MET A 266 -6.39 18.86 -24.32
CA MET A 266 -5.40 19.73 -24.94
C MET A 266 -4.77 20.62 -23.86
N VAL A 267 -3.45 20.74 -23.88
CA VAL A 267 -2.70 21.66 -23.03
C VAL A 267 -2.10 22.72 -23.92
N ILE A 268 -2.56 23.97 -23.76
CA ILE A 268 -2.13 25.12 -24.55
C ILE A 268 -1.09 25.91 -23.74
N GLY A 269 0.10 26.07 -24.31
CA GLY A 269 1.27 26.67 -23.66
C GLY A 269 2.09 25.63 -22.91
N LEU A 270 3.37 25.45 -23.31
CA LEU A 270 4.28 24.44 -22.75
C LEU A 270 5.47 25.05 -22.01
N GLY A 271 5.22 26.12 -21.27
CA GLY A 271 6.10 26.58 -20.19
C GLY A 271 6.15 25.59 -19.02
N THR A 272 6.74 26.01 -17.90
CA THR A 272 6.96 25.14 -16.72
C THR A 272 5.68 24.45 -16.23
N MET A 273 4.58 25.18 -16.13
CA MET A 273 3.29 24.63 -15.67
C MET A 273 2.65 23.70 -16.71
N GLY A 274 2.65 24.10 -17.99
CA GLY A 274 2.05 23.31 -19.07
C GLY A 274 2.70 21.94 -19.24
N ARG A 275 4.03 21.87 -19.11
CA ARG A 275 4.77 20.59 -19.09
C ARG A 275 4.29 19.69 -17.95
N GLY A 276 4.14 20.24 -16.75
CA GLY A 276 3.64 19.51 -15.58
C GLY A 276 2.21 18.99 -15.76
N ILE A 277 1.31 19.83 -16.28
CA ILE A 277 -0.08 19.45 -16.57
C ILE A 277 -0.15 18.35 -17.62
N ALA A 278 0.61 18.47 -18.71
CA ALA A 278 0.66 17.46 -19.77
C ALA A 278 1.12 16.10 -19.22
N VAL A 279 2.20 16.09 -18.42
CA VAL A 279 2.70 14.87 -17.77
C VAL A 279 1.64 14.26 -16.85
N ALA A 280 0.97 15.07 -16.02
CA ALA A 280 -0.04 14.59 -15.08
C ALA A 280 -1.22 13.91 -15.80
N LEU A 281 -1.73 14.52 -16.87
CA LEU A 281 -2.82 13.98 -17.68
C LEU A 281 -2.42 12.67 -18.38
N VAL A 282 -1.23 12.62 -18.98
CA VAL A 282 -0.70 11.39 -19.62
C VAL A 282 -0.57 10.26 -18.58
N GLN A 283 -0.05 10.58 -17.39
CA GLN A 283 0.10 9.59 -16.31
C GLN A 283 -1.25 9.10 -15.76
N ALA A 284 -2.30 9.92 -15.83
CA ALA A 284 -3.68 9.52 -15.55
C ALA A 284 -4.32 8.72 -16.69
N GLY A 285 -3.62 8.53 -17.82
CA GLY A 285 -4.06 7.74 -18.96
C GLY A 285 -4.86 8.51 -20.01
N VAL A 286 -4.98 9.83 -19.86
CA VAL A 286 -5.64 10.72 -20.83
C VAL A 286 -4.70 10.95 -22.03
N SER A 287 -5.25 10.88 -23.25
CA SER A 287 -4.50 11.26 -24.46
C SER A 287 -4.36 12.77 -24.54
N VAL A 288 -3.13 13.29 -24.60
CA VAL A 288 -2.85 14.72 -24.56
C VAL A 288 -2.39 15.25 -25.92
N VAL A 289 -2.98 16.37 -26.34
CA VAL A 289 -2.42 17.23 -27.39
C VAL A 289 -1.73 18.42 -26.71
N ALA A 290 -0.42 18.44 -26.72
CA ALA A 290 0.42 19.47 -26.14
C ALA A 290 0.76 20.52 -27.21
N MET A 291 0.36 21.77 -26.99
CA MET A 291 0.46 22.83 -27.98
C MET A 291 1.37 23.96 -27.50
N GLU A 292 2.33 24.36 -28.33
CA GLU A 292 3.19 25.53 -28.11
C GLU A 292 3.50 26.23 -29.44
N THR A 293 3.24 27.53 -29.49
CA THR A 293 3.43 28.37 -30.68
C THR A 293 4.89 28.65 -30.99
N ASN A 294 5.74 28.76 -29.96
CA ASN A 294 7.16 29.00 -30.14
C ASN A 294 7.90 27.68 -30.41
N GLU A 295 8.48 27.52 -31.61
CA GLU A 295 9.11 26.27 -32.03
C GLU A 295 10.27 25.81 -31.14
N LYS A 296 11.06 26.76 -30.63
CA LYS A 296 12.16 26.46 -29.70
C LYS A 296 11.59 25.93 -28.39
N GLN A 297 10.60 26.61 -27.82
CA GLN A 297 9.96 26.16 -26.57
C GLN A 297 9.23 24.83 -26.74
N LEU A 298 8.62 24.58 -27.90
CA LEU A 298 7.98 23.32 -28.23
C LEU A 298 9.00 22.17 -28.23
N THR A 299 10.17 22.39 -28.82
CA THR A 299 11.25 21.40 -28.85
C THR A 299 11.79 21.12 -27.45
N ASP A 300 12.07 22.17 -26.67
CA ASP A 300 12.51 22.03 -25.28
C ASP A 300 11.47 21.31 -24.40
N ALA A 301 10.19 21.63 -24.61
CA ALA A 301 9.09 21.00 -23.89
C ALA A 301 8.96 19.52 -24.22
N LYS A 302 9.10 19.12 -25.51
CA LYS A 302 9.09 17.71 -25.93
C LYS A 302 10.12 16.90 -25.16
N GLN A 303 11.36 17.37 -25.12
CA GLN A 303 12.46 16.67 -24.43
C GLN A 303 12.20 16.60 -22.91
N ALA A 304 11.79 17.72 -22.30
CA ALA A 304 11.50 17.77 -20.88
C ALA A 304 10.36 16.82 -20.47
N ILE A 305 9.25 16.82 -21.22
CA ILE A 305 8.08 15.98 -20.94
C ILE A 305 8.42 14.50 -21.11
N SER A 306 9.10 14.10 -22.20
CA SER A 306 9.52 12.70 -22.40
C SER A 306 10.40 12.22 -21.25
N SER A 307 11.39 13.04 -20.86
CA SER A 307 12.28 12.73 -19.76
C SER A 307 11.54 12.62 -18.40
N MET A 308 10.53 13.46 -18.16
CA MET A 308 9.68 13.37 -16.97
C MET A 308 8.83 12.09 -16.96
N LEU A 309 8.26 11.71 -18.10
CA LEU A 309 7.46 10.49 -18.25
C LEU A 309 8.32 9.23 -18.05
N GLU A 310 9.50 9.18 -18.64
CA GLU A 310 10.47 8.09 -18.46
C GLU A 310 10.89 7.92 -17.00
N ARG A 311 11.28 9.02 -16.33
CA ARG A 311 11.62 8.98 -14.90
C ARG A 311 10.45 8.47 -14.05
N GLY A 312 9.24 8.95 -14.31
CA GLY A 312 8.03 8.52 -13.60
C GLY A 312 7.65 7.06 -13.87
N ALA A 313 7.92 6.56 -15.07
CA ALA A 313 7.69 5.17 -15.45
C ALA A 313 8.70 4.23 -14.78
N LYS A 314 10.00 4.59 -14.80
CA LYS A 314 11.07 3.88 -14.08
C LYS A 314 10.78 3.75 -12.59
N ARG A 315 10.33 4.83 -11.93
CA ARG A 315 9.96 4.81 -10.50
C ARG A 315 8.78 3.87 -10.19
N ARG A 316 7.88 3.66 -11.16
CA ARG A 316 6.70 2.80 -11.00
C ARG A 316 6.93 1.37 -11.52
N GLY A 317 8.08 1.08 -12.11
CA GLY A 317 8.38 -0.21 -12.73
C GLY A 317 7.49 -0.51 -13.94
N VAL A 318 7.08 0.51 -14.71
CA VAL A 318 6.23 0.37 -15.90
C VAL A 318 6.85 1.05 -17.12
N ALA A 319 6.34 0.74 -18.32
CA ALA A 319 6.74 1.43 -19.54
C ALA A 319 6.22 2.88 -19.59
N PRO A 320 6.97 3.83 -20.18
CA PRO A 320 6.53 5.21 -20.31
C PRO A 320 5.44 5.35 -21.39
N ALA A 321 4.36 6.05 -21.06
CA ALA A 321 3.22 6.27 -21.94
C ALA A 321 3.47 7.42 -22.96
N LEU A 322 4.55 7.32 -23.72
CA LEU A 322 4.92 8.33 -24.74
C LEU A 322 3.95 8.34 -25.94
N ASP A 323 3.27 7.22 -26.18
CA ASP A 323 2.23 7.04 -27.19
C ASP A 323 0.97 7.91 -26.92
N LYS A 324 0.77 8.31 -25.66
CA LYS A 324 -0.40 9.10 -25.23
C LYS A 324 -0.25 10.60 -25.40
N ILE A 325 0.87 11.11 -25.89
CA ILE A 325 1.09 12.55 -26.11
C ILE A 325 1.44 12.87 -27.56
N ARG A 326 0.79 13.89 -28.12
CA ARG A 326 1.09 14.45 -29.43
C ARG A 326 1.35 15.95 -29.32
N TYR A 327 2.22 16.47 -30.17
CA TYR A 327 2.68 17.84 -30.13
C TYR A 327 2.20 18.62 -31.36
N SER A 328 1.84 19.90 -31.19
CA SER A 328 1.43 20.78 -32.29
C SER A 328 1.86 22.22 -32.05
N SER A 329 2.17 22.94 -33.13
CA SER A 329 2.44 24.39 -33.12
C SER A 329 1.29 25.24 -33.68
N ASP A 330 0.20 24.60 -34.13
CA ASP A 330 -0.86 25.26 -34.89
C ASP A 330 -2.20 25.26 -34.15
N HIS A 331 -2.82 26.45 -34.02
CA HIS A 331 -4.14 26.65 -33.40
C HIS A 331 -5.27 26.08 -34.28
N SER A 332 -5.02 25.88 -35.57
CA SER A 332 -6.03 25.55 -36.59
C SER A 332 -6.45 24.08 -36.62
N ARG A 333 -5.71 23.18 -35.96
CA ARG A 333 -6.11 21.77 -35.77
C ARG A 333 -7.23 21.64 -34.72
N ARG A 334 -8.33 22.37 -34.92
CA ARG A 334 -9.65 21.97 -34.43
C ARG A 334 -9.92 20.57 -34.99
N SER A 335 -10.21 19.63 -34.11
CA SER A 335 -10.56 18.25 -34.44
C SER A 335 -11.58 18.18 -35.57
N ARG A 336 -11.14 17.80 -36.78
CA ARG A 336 -12.03 17.42 -37.89
C ARG A 336 -11.94 15.94 -38.28
N SER A 337 -11.34 15.07 -37.47
CA SER A 337 -11.26 13.63 -37.80
C SER A 337 -11.72 12.66 -36.70
N ALA A 338 -12.59 13.08 -35.78
CA ALA A 338 -13.11 12.16 -34.75
C ALA A 338 -14.59 12.37 -34.38
N LEU A 339 -15.38 13.09 -35.20
CA LEU A 339 -16.80 13.36 -34.95
C LEU A 339 -17.73 12.99 -36.12
N THR A 340 -17.25 12.26 -37.12
CA THR A 340 -18.13 11.63 -38.12
C THR A 340 -18.15 10.12 -37.89
N GLY A 341 -18.79 9.75 -36.79
CA GLY A 341 -19.44 8.45 -36.65
C GLY A 341 -20.93 8.74 -36.47
N GLY A 342 -21.71 8.54 -37.51
CA GLY A 342 -23.17 8.52 -37.45
C GLY A 342 -23.72 7.90 -38.73
N PRO A 343 -24.99 7.51 -38.77
CA PRO A 343 -25.89 7.18 -37.66
C PRO A 343 -25.64 5.78 -37.07
#